data_AF-A0A421K1J4-F1
#
_entry.id   AF-A0A421K1J4-F1
#
_cell.length_a   1.000
_cell.length_b   1.000
_cell.length_c   1.000
_cell.angle_alpha   90.00
_cell.angle_beta   90.00
_cell.angle_gamma   90.00
#
_symmetry.space_group_name_H-M   'P 1'
#
loop_
_entity.id
_entity.type
_entity.pdbx_description
1 polymer ?
#
loop_
_entity_poly.entity_id
_entity_poly.type
_entity_poly.pdbx_seq_one_letter_code
_entity_poly.pdbx_strand_id
1 'polypeptide(L)'
;MTCWFYDDPYNYKVYVKEEVLDPGFLESFPDLSYEGRKPYVTPQQMMLILDEFKRLRFTDEQIYLRSASVNRLNGLIGMNFSCDGSHYIEHDEFFRRLLEFGVLEQEAQAICSLSGN
;
A
#
# COMPACT_ATOMS: atom_id res chain seq x y z
N MET A 1 -11.07 -16.72 2.93
CA MET A 1 -10.74 -15.35 2.49
C MET A 1 -12.03 -14.59 2.26
N THR A 2 -12.16 -13.37 2.77
CA THR A 2 -13.34 -12.53 2.53
C THR A 2 -12.98 -11.45 1.53
N CYS A 3 -13.73 -11.35 0.44
CA CYS A 3 -13.48 -10.44 -0.67
C CYS A 3 -14.66 -9.48 -0.85
N TRP A 4 -14.34 -8.20 -1.04
CA TRP A 4 -15.28 -7.17 -1.48
C TRP A 4 -14.91 -6.81 -2.91
N PHE A 5 -15.81 -7.07 -3.84
CA PHE A 5 -15.57 -6.78 -5.25
C PHE A 5 -16.14 -5.41 -5.62
N TYR A 6 -15.50 -4.78 -6.59
CA TYR A 6 -15.88 -3.44 -7.03
C TYR A 6 -17.22 -3.43 -7.79
N ASP A 7 -17.51 -4.49 -8.54
CA ASP A 7 -18.72 -4.68 -9.33
C ASP A 7 -19.94 -5.09 -8.48
N ASP A 8 -19.72 -5.62 -7.29
CA ASP A 8 -20.76 -5.93 -6.31
C ASP A 8 -20.37 -5.46 -4.89
N PRO A 9 -20.34 -4.13 -4.66
CA PRO A 9 -19.80 -3.56 -3.43
C PRO A 9 -20.73 -3.73 -2.22
N TYR A 10 -21.96 -4.20 -2.40
CA TYR A 10 -22.92 -4.41 -1.31
C TYR A 10 -22.87 -5.84 -0.75
N ASN A 11 -22.29 -6.78 -1.49
CA ASN A 11 -22.26 -8.18 -1.13
C ASN A 11 -20.82 -8.69 -1.09
N TYR A 12 -20.31 -8.94 0.12
CA TYR A 12 -19.03 -9.62 0.27
C TYR A 12 -19.18 -11.10 -0.06
N LYS A 13 -18.12 -11.70 -0.61
CA LYS A 13 -18.04 -13.14 -0.85
C LYS A 13 -17.03 -13.76 0.11
N VAL A 14 -17.34 -14.93 0.64
CA VAL A 14 -16.45 -15.70 1.53
C VAL A 14 -16.04 -16.96 0.82
N TYR A 15 -14.74 -17.16 0.68
CA TYR A 15 -14.14 -18.34 0.07
C TYR A 15 -13.45 -19.18 1.14
N VAL A 16 -13.68 -20.48 1.11
CA VAL A 16 -12.95 -21.42 1.97
C VAL A 16 -11.55 -21.68 1.42
N LYS A 17 -10.68 -22.27 2.24
CA LYS A 17 -9.27 -22.46 1.89
C LYS A 17 -9.12 -23.30 0.62
N GLU A 18 -9.92 -24.35 0.49
CA GLU A 18 -9.87 -25.31 -0.61
C GLU A 18 -10.20 -24.62 -1.95
N GLU A 19 -11.19 -23.72 -1.96
CA GLU A 19 -11.54 -22.92 -3.13
C GLU A 19 -10.42 -21.95 -3.53
N VAL A 20 -9.83 -21.25 -2.55
CA VAL A 20 -8.76 -20.27 -2.81
C VAL A 20 -7.50 -20.94 -3.37
N LEU A 21 -7.26 -22.20 -3.03
CA LEU A 21 -6.11 -22.98 -3.49
C LEU A 21 -6.37 -23.74 -4.79
N ASP A 22 -7.60 -23.71 -5.33
CA ASP A 22 -7.95 -24.42 -6.56
C ASP A 22 -7.29 -23.77 -7.79
N PRO A 23 -6.64 -24.56 -8.68
CA PRO A 23 -6.11 -24.05 -9.94
C PRO A 23 -7.25 -23.63 -10.87
N GLY A 24 -7.46 -22.33 -11.05
CA GLY A 24 -8.65 -21.79 -11.72
C GLY A 24 -9.41 -20.75 -10.88
N PHE A 25 -9.08 -20.64 -9.59
CA PHE A 25 -9.79 -19.73 -8.69
C PHE A 25 -9.76 -18.28 -9.17
N LEU A 26 -8.60 -17.80 -9.64
CA LEU A 26 -8.46 -16.41 -10.11
C LEU A 26 -9.17 -16.18 -11.44
N GLU A 27 -9.21 -17.20 -12.29
CA GLU A 27 -9.86 -17.20 -13.60
C GLU A 27 -11.38 -17.22 -13.50
N SER A 28 -11.93 -17.58 -12.32
CA SER A 28 -13.37 -17.53 -12.05
C SER A 28 -13.91 -16.11 -11.87
N PHE A 29 -13.05 -15.13 -11.63
CA PHE A 29 -13.46 -13.74 -11.46
C PHE A 29 -13.78 -13.08 -12.81
N PRO A 30 -14.84 -12.25 -12.87
CA PRO A 30 -15.14 -11.51 -14.08
C PRO A 30 -13.95 -10.64 -14.47
N ASP A 31 -13.70 -10.53 -15.77
CA ASP A 31 -12.71 -9.59 -16.29
C ASP A 31 -13.26 -8.17 -16.15
N LEU A 32 -13.05 -7.60 -14.96
CA LEU A 32 -13.35 -6.21 -14.69
C LEU A 32 -12.23 -5.38 -15.31
N SER A 33 -12.49 -4.92 -16.52
CA SER A 33 -11.60 -3.98 -17.19
C SER A 33 -11.53 -2.67 -16.40
N TYR A 34 -10.41 -2.45 -15.73
CA TYR A 34 -10.00 -1.16 -15.18
C TYR A 34 -9.25 -0.33 -16.24
N GLU A 35 -9.56 -0.52 -17.53
CA GLU A 35 -8.85 0.11 -18.65
C GLU A 35 -8.66 1.61 -18.42
N GLY A 36 -7.40 2.05 -18.55
CA GLY A 36 -6.98 3.43 -18.33
C GLY A 36 -6.70 3.81 -16.88
N ARG A 37 -7.13 3.02 -15.87
CA ARG A 37 -6.80 3.28 -14.46
C ARG A 37 -5.48 2.61 -14.11
N LYS A 38 -4.51 3.44 -13.70
CA LYS A 38 -3.24 2.98 -13.17
C LYS A 38 -3.30 3.04 -11.64
N PRO A 39 -2.78 2.03 -10.93
CA PRO A 39 -2.59 2.11 -9.49
C PRO A 39 -1.77 3.36 -9.13
N TYR A 40 -2.15 4.07 -8.08
CA TYR A 40 -1.47 5.29 -7.63
C TYR A 40 -0.04 4.98 -7.17
N VAL A 41 0.17 3.81 -6.58
CA VAL A 41 1.50 3.37 -6.12
C VAL A 41 2.13 2.43 -7.15
N THR A 42 3.27 2.83 -7.68
CA THR A 42 4.10 1.99 -8.57
C THR A 42 4.80 0.87 -7.78
N PRO A 43 5.22 -0.22 -8.44
CA PRO A 43 6.02 -1.27 -7.79
C PRO A 43 7.31 -0.73 -7.14
N GLN A 44 7.95 0.28 -7.72
CA GLN A 44 9.15 0.92 -7.17
C GLN A 44 8.83 1.71 -5.90
N GLN A 45 7.77 2.52 -5.92
CA GLN A 45 7.28 3.22 -4.73
C GLN A 45 6.87 2.27 -3.62
N MET A 46 6.31 1.10 -3.96
CA MET A 46 5.98 0.06 -2.97
C MET A 46 7.21 -0.38 -2.18
N MET A 47 8.35 -0.57 -2.83
CA MET A 47 9.60 -0.95 -2.15
C MET A 47 10.04 0.12 -1.15
N LEU A 48 10.02 1.39 -1.56
CA LEU A 48 10.35 2.53 -0.70
C LEU A 48 9.43 2.62 0.53
N ILE A 49 8.12 2.41 0.34
CA ILE A 49 7.14 2.40 1.43
C ILE A 49 7.44 1.26 2.42
N LEU A 50 7.75 0.06 1.92
CA LEU A 50 8.04 -1.10 2.76
C LEU A 50 9.35 -0.93 3.54
N ASP A 51 10.39 -0.37 2.91
CA ASP A 51 11.66 -0.06 3.58
C ASP A 51 11.46 0.99 4.67
N GLU A 52 10.63 2.00 4.41
CA GLU A 52 10.29 2.99 5.42
C GLU A 52 9.48 2.40 6.58
N PHE A 53 8.51 1.53 6.30
CA PHE A 53 7.78 0.82 7.37
C PHE A 53 8.73 0.00 8.24
N LYS A 54 9.70 -0.68 7.61
CA LYS A 54 10.75 -1.40 8.34
C LYS A 54 11.57 -0.43 9.19
N ARG A 55 11.99 0.72 8.66
CA ARG A 55 12.72 1.73 9.42
C ARG A 55 11.91 2.22 10.63
N LEU A 56 10.66 2.66 10.43
CA LEU A 56 9.75 3.12 11.48
C LEU A 56 9.44 2.05 12.53
N ARG A 57 9.53 0.76 12.17
CA ARG A 57 9.36 -0.36 13.10
C ARG A 57 10.52 -0.54 14.08
N PHE A 58 11.74 -0.19 13.65
CA PHE A 58 12.98 -0.55 14.34
C PHE A 58 13.84 0.63 14.79
N THR A 59 13.47 1.87 14.46
CA THR A 59 14.30 3.06 14.79
C THR A 59 14.17 3.51 16.24
N ASP A 60 12.99 3.36 16.85
CA ASP A 60 12.71 3.89 18.19
C ASP A 60 12.01 2.82 19.04
N GLU A 61 12.37 2.69 20.31
CA GLU A 61 11.79 1.67 21.21
C GLU A 61 10.46 2.11 21.85
N GLN A 62 10.19 3.42 21.89
CA GLN A 62 9.01 4.02 22.51
C GLN A 62 7.92 4.36 21.49
N ILE A 63 8.30 4.96 20.36
CA ILE A 63 7.39 5.37 19.27
C ILE A 63 7.75 4.63 17.99
N TYR A 64 7.23 3.41 17.84
CA TYR A 64 7.45 2.57 16.65
C TYR A 64 6.14 2.19 15.98
N LEU A 65 6.26 1.86 14.70
CA LEU A 65 5.17 1.33 13.89
C LEU A 65 4.79 -0.09 14.35
N ARG A 66 3.58 -0.32 14.86
CA ARG A 66 3.07 -1.65 15.24
C ARG A 66 2.56 -2.44 14.04
N SER A 67 1.86 -1.77 13.13
CA SER A 67 1.30 -2.37 11.91
C SER A 67 1.09 -1.29 10.86
N ALA A 68 1.16 -1.66 9.58
CA ALA A 68 0.83 -0.77 8.48
C ALA A 68 0.14 -1.50 7.33
N SER A 69 -0.49 -0.71 6.47
CA SER A 69 -1.14 -1.15 5.24
C SER A 69 -0.91 -0.11 4.16
N VAL A 70 -0.81 -0.56 2.91
CA VAL A 70 -0.77 0.30 1.74
C VAL A 70 -1.73 -0.27 0.71
N ASN A 71 -2.64 0.57 0.24
CA ASN A 71 -3.51 0.23 -0.86
C ASN A 71 -2.91 0.81 -2.14
N ARG A 72 -2.39 -0.08 -2.97
CA ARG A 72 -1.73 0.29 -4.22
C ARG A 72 -2.68 0.98 -5.21
N LEU A 73 -3.96 0.62 -5.18
CA LEU A 73 -4.96 1.09 -6.14
C LEU A 73 -5.43 2.51 -5.88
N ASN A 74 -5.54 2.94 -4.61
CA ASN A 74 -6.00 4.29 -4.28
C ASN A 74 -4.93 5.15 -3.59
N GLY A 75 -3.77 4.59 -3.25
CA GLY A 75 -2.68 5.33 -2.61
C GLY A 75 -2.82 5.50 -1.10
N LEU A 76 -3.86 4.94 -0.47
CA LEU A 76 -4.07 5.10 0.96
C LEU A 76 -3.06 4.28 1.76
N ILE A 77 -2.35 4.95 2.67
CA ILE A 77 -1.40 4.34 3.59
C ILE A 77 -1.95 4.46 5.01
N GLY A 78 -2.14 3.32 5.67
CA GLY A 78 -2.50 3.25 7.09
C GLY A 78 -1.31 2.84 7.93
N MET A 79 -1.03 3.57 9.01
CA MET A 79 0.07 3.30 9.94
C MET A 79 -0.45 3.36 11.38
N ASN A 80 -0.19 2.32 12.18
CA ASN A 80 -0.52 2.30 13.60
C ASN A 80 0.76 2.33 14.42
N PHE A 81 0.95 3.36 15.23
CA PHE A 81 2.10 3.51 16.13
C PHE A 81 1.77 3.07 17.55
N SER A 82 2.81 2.70 18.31
CA SER A 82 2.72 2.28 19.71
C SER A 82 1.99 3.28 20.61
N CYS A 83 2.32 4.57 20.48
CA CYS A 83 1.86 5.64 21.38
C CYS A 83 0.96 6.69 20.70
N ASP A 84 0.95 6.78 19.36
CA ASP A 84 0.24 7.83 18.60
C ASP A 84 -1.04 7.32 17.88
N GLY A 85 -1.33 6.02 18.00
CA GLY A 85 -2.54 5.44 17.41
C GLY A 85 -2.45 5.23 15.89
N SER A 86 -3.59 5.28 15.20
CA SER A 86 -3.68 5.02 13.77
C SER A 86 -3.75 6.31 12.95
N HIS A 87 -2.95 6.39 11.89
CA HIS A 87 -2.92 7.48 10.92
C HIS A 87 -3.17 6.94 9.53
N TYR A 88 -3.91 7.72 8.73
CA TYR A 88 -4.17 7.42 7.33
C TYR A 88 -3.76 8.63 6.51
N ILE A 89 -2.86 8.43 5.57
CA ILE A 89 -2.38 9.48 4.66
C ILE A 89 -2.30 8.97 3.24
N GLU A 90 -2.38 9.89 2.28
CA GLU A 90 -2.16 9.59 0.87
C GLU A 90 -0.67 9.32 0.59
N HIS A 91 -0.39 8.49 -0.41
CA HIS A 91 0.99 8.14 -0.78
C HIS A 91 1.87 9.37 -1.10
N ASP A 92 1.32 10.41 -1.74
CA ASP A 92 2.03 11.66 -2.03
C ASP A 92 2.43 12.41 -0.74
N GLU A 93 1.56 12.40 0.26
CA GLU A 93 1.86 12.96 1.59
C GLU A 93 2.97 12.17 2.27
N PHE A 94 2.90 10.84 2.19
CA PHE A 94 3.91 9.95 2.76
C PHE A 94 5.29 10.22 2.16
N PHE A 95 5.39 10.30 0.83
CA PHE A 95 6.66 10.59 0.15
C PHE A 95 7.16 12.01 0.43
N ARG A 96 6.28 13.00 0.52
CA ARG A 96 6.70 14.36 0.88
C ARG A 96 7.32 14.41 2.27
N ARG A 97 6.69 13.74 3.24
CA ARG A 97 7.23 13.62 4.60
C ARG A 97 8.55 12.86 4.63
N LEU A 98 8.69 11.78 3.87
CA LEU A 98 9.96 11.05 3.75
C LEU A 98 11.11 11.96 3.32
N LEU A 99 10.85 12.83 2.33
CA LEU A 99 11.81 13.81 1.82
C LEU A 99 12.10 14.90 2.86
N GLU A 100 11.08 15.42 3.55
CA GLU A 100 11.22 16.43 4.61
C GLU A 100 12.06 15.92 5.79
N PHE A 101 11.96 14.63 6.12
CA PHE A 101 12.72 14.00 7.21
C PHE A 101 14.07 13.41 6.79
N GLY A 102 14.51 13.63 5.53
CA GLY A 102 15.85 13.27 5.07
C GLY A 102 16.14 11.77 4.97
N VAL A 103 15.10 10.93 4.87
CA VAL A 103 15.28 9.49 4.67
C VAL A 103 15.48 9.26 3.17
N LEU A 104 16.72 8.98 2.78
CA LEU A 104 17.21 8.69 1.41
C LEU A 104 17.70 9.90 0.59
N GLU A 105 18.80 10.52 1.04
CA GLU A 105 19.56 11.49 0.22
C GLU A 105 20.07 10.90 -1.11
N GLN A 106 20.16 9.58 -1.28
CA GLN A 106 20.66 8.95 -2.52
C GLN A 106 19.57 8.48 -3.50
N GLU A 107 18.31 8.33 -3.06
CA GLU A 107 17.21 7.84 -3.93
C GLU A 107 16.15 8.91 -4.23
N ALA A 108 16.06 9.98 -3.41
CA ALA A 108 15.21 11.14 -3.67
C ALA A 108 15.46 11.79 -5.05
N GLN A 109 16.70 11.72 -5.55
CA GLN A 109 17.08 12.24 -6.87
C GLN A 109 16.53 11.40 -8.03
N ALA A 110 16.25 10.11 -7.80
CA ALA A 110 15.57 9.25 -8.76
C ALA A 110 14.05 9.46 -8.75
N ILE A 111 13.47 9.87 -7.61
CA ILE A 111 12.03 10.13 -7.47
C ILE A 111 11.65 11.46 -8.15
N CYS A 112 12.43 12.53 -7.94
CA CYS A 112 12.20 13.83 -8.60
C CYS A 112 12.28 13.74 -10.13
N SER A 113 13.13 12.87 -10.68
CA SER A 113 13.29 12.69 -12.14
C SER A 113 12.18 11.86 -12.79
N LEU A 114 11.33 11.17 -12.02
CA LEU A 114 10.21 10.35 -12.52
C LEU A 114 8.84 11.05 -12.41
N SER A 115 8.78 12.18 -11.70
CA SER A 115 7.57 13.01 -11.56
C SER A 115 7.34 14.02 -12.70
N GLY A 116 8.25 14.08 -13.67
CA GLY A 116 8.14 14.92 -14.86
C GLY A 116 7.71 14.11 -16.10
N ASN A 117 6.40 14.04 -16.35
CA ASN A 117 5.80 13.91 -17.68
C ASN A 117 4.31 14.25 -17.62
#